data_AF-A0A089JW71-F1
#
_entry.id   AF-A0A089JW71-F1
#
_cell.length_a   1.000
_cell.length_b   1.000
_cell.length_c   1.000
_cell.angle_alpha   90.00
_cell.angle_beta   90.00
_cell.angle_gamma   90.00
#
_symmetry.space_group_name_H-M   'P 1'
#
loop_
_entity.id
_entity.type
_entity.pdbx_description
1 polymer ?
#
loop_
_entity_poly.entity_id
_entity_poly.type
_entity_poly.pdbx_seq_one_letter_code
_entity_poly.pdbx_strand_id
1 'polypeptide(L)'
;MKMNGSCSFTIRNEALDFDYITKRLAFKPNSILKKGQAIRKEAVTQAPFDIWRYEVIISEEVEPEEALQLLPNDLTPNFKEINELTSLYKDVGIDCYLRSGYGQMGL
;
A
#
# COMPACT_ATOMS: atom_id res chain seq x y z
N MET A 1 -21.12 3.70 -12.96
CA MET A 1 -21.48 3.87 -11.53
C MET A 1 -20.26 4.53 -10.89
N LYS A 2 -20.35 5.72 -10.27
CA LYS A 2 -19.14 6.41 -9.78
C LYS A 2 -18.57 5.64 -8.58
N MET A 3 -17.47 4.93 -8.80
CA MET A 3 -16.73 4.17 -7.80
C MET A 3 -15.35 4.78 -7.64
N ASN A 4 -14.98 5.09 -6.40
CA ASN A 4 -13.67 5.60 -6.04
C ASN A 4 -13.04 4.66 -5.04
N GLY A 5 -11.72 4.58 -4.99
CA GLY A 5 -11.06 3.65 -4.10
C GLY A 5 -9.55 3.65 -4.26
N SER A 6 -8.91 2.68 -3.62
CA SER A 6 -7.51 2.39 -3.86
C SER A 6 -7.19 0.95 -3.51
N CYS A 7 -6.17 0.41 -4.17
CA CYS A 7 -5.53 -0.83 -3.80
C CYS A 7 -4.08 -0.53 -3.47
N SER A 8 -3.61 -1.01 -2.32
CA SER A 8 -2.27 -0.71 -1.83
C SER A 8 -1.54 -1.96 -1.40
N PHE A 9 -0.26 -2.06 -1.76
CA PHE A 9 0.68 -3.01 -1.19
C PHE A 9 1.46 -2.31 -0.09
N THR A 10 1.40 -2.86 1.12
CA THR A 10 1.99 -2.27 2.32
C THR A 10 2.96 -3.24 2.99
N ILE A 11 4.13 -2.73 3.36
CA ILE A 11 5.08 -3.41 4.24
C ILE A 11 5.19 -2.57 5.51
N ARG A 12 5.03 -3.20 6.67
CA ARG A 12 5.05 -2.56 7.98
C ARG A 12 5.90 -3.36 8.96
N ASN A 13 6.75 -2.65 9.70
CA ASN A 13 7.54 -3.22 10.79
C ASN A 13 7.94 -2.17 11.83
N GLU A 14 8.48 -2.60 12.98
CA GLU A 14 9.05 -1.69 13.99
C GLU A 14 10.15 -0.79 13.44
N ALA A 15 10.98 -1.34 12.54
CA ALA A 15 11.99 -0.63 11.78
C ALA A 15 12.05 -1.24 10.37
N LEU A 16 12.04 -0.39 9.34
CA LEU A 16 12.21 -0.78 7.94
C LEU A 16 13.46 -0.13 7.34
N ASP A 17 14.18 -0.91 6.54
CA ASP A 17 15.16 -0.36 5.61
C ASP A 17 14.44 -0.07 4.28
N PHE A 18 13.97 1.18 4.15
CA PHE A 18 13.20 1.62 2.98
C PHE A 18 14.00 1.54 1.67
N ASP A 19 15.30 1.78 1.72
CA ASP A 19 16.18 1.73 0.54
C ASP A 19 16.38 0.30 0.08
N TYR A 20 16.57 -0.62 1.03
CA TYR A 20 16.66 -2.05 0.75
C TYR A 20 15.38 -2.56 0.07
N ILE A 21 14.21 -2.24 0.63
CA ILE A 21 12.91 -2.67 0.09
C ILE A 21 12.71 -2.12 -1.32
N THR A 22 12.93 -0.82 -1.51
CA THR A 22 12.73 -0.15 -2.82
C THR A 22 13.65 -0.72 -3.89
N LYS A 23 14.92 -1.00 -3.55
CA LYS A 23 15.88 -1.61 -4.49
C LYS A 23 15.51 -3.06 -4.83
N ARG A 24 15.06 -3.84 -3.84
CA ARG A 24 14.72 -5.25 -4.03
C ARG A 24 13.46 -5.45 -4.87
N LEU A 25 12.45 -4.60 -4.67
CA LEU A 25 11.19 -4.65 -5.41
C LEU A 25 11.27 -3.96 -6.78
N ALA A 26 12.26 -3.12 -7.01
CA ALA A 26 12.46 -2.39 -8.27
C ALA A 26 11.29 -1.47 -8.71
N PHE A 27 10.33 -1.16 -7.84
CA PHE A 27 9.33 -0.11 -8.04
C PHE A 27 9.28 0.86 -6.85
N LYS A 28 8.90 2.10 -7.12
CA LYS A 28 8.93 3.20 -6.14
C LYS A 28 7.65 3.23 -5.31
N PRO A 29 7.73 3.45 -3.99
CA PRO A 29 6.53 3.65 -3.18
C PRO A 29 5.87 4.97 -3.50
N ASN A 30 4.55 5.03 -3.33
CA ASN A 30 3.79 6.28 -3.33
C ASN A 30 3.95 7.01 -1.99
N SER A 31 4.17 6.27 -0.91
CA SER A 31 4.30 6.83 0.44
C SER A 31 5.26 6.03 1.32
N ILE A 32 6.07 6.77 2.08
CA ILE A 32 6.90 6.24 3.17
C ILE A 32 6.52 7.00 4.44
N LEU A 33 6.25 6.26 5.52
CA LEU A 33 5.97 6.80 6.84
C LEU A 33 6.98 6.24 7.82
N LYS A 34 7.64 7.11 8.59
CA LYS A 34 8.54 6.68 9.67
C LYS A 34 7.81 6.64 11.00
N LYS A 35 8.15 5.67 11.85
CA LYS A 35 7.72 5.60 13.23
C LYS A 35 7.98 6.93 13.94
N GLY A 36 7.02 7.39 14.74
CA GLY A 36 7.09 8.69 15.41
C GLY A 36 6.67 9.88 14.55
N GLN A 37 6.50 9.72 13.24
CA GLN A 37 6.02 10.79 12.37
C GLN A 37 4.54 11.08 12.65
N ALA A 38 4.16 12.36 12.71
CA ALA A 38 2.78 12.76 12.89
C ALA A 38 1.93 12.35 11.67
N ILE A 39 0.84 11.63 11.91
CA ILE A 39 -0.02 11.09 10.83
C ILE A 39 -0.88 12.20 10.20
N ARG A 40 -1.12 13.30 10.91
CA ARG A 40 -1.76 14.52 10.39
C ARG A 40 -1.04 15.76 10.94
N LYS A 41 -1.16 16.89 10.24
CA LYS A 41 -0.58 18.19 10.66
C LYS A 41 -0.94 18.61 12.10
N GLU A 42 -2.07 18.12 12.62
CA GLU A 42 -2.58 18.42 13.97
C GLU A 42 -2.71 17.16 14.84
N ALA A 43 -2.19 16.01 14.40
CA ALA A 43 -2.38 14.75 15.12
C ALA A 43 -1.48 14.67 16.36
N VAL A 44 -2.11 14.38 17.52
CA VAL A 44 -1.43 13.88 18.72
C VAL A 44 -0.88 12.46 18.48
N THR A 45 -1.47 11.73 17.52
CA THR A 45 -1.12 10.35 17.20
C THR A 45 0.05 10.28 16.23
N GLN A 46 1.14 9.66 16.68
CA GLN A 46 2.31 9.35 15.88
C GLN A 46 2.17 7.97 15.23
N ALA A 47 2.86 7.78 14.11
CA ALA A 47 2.99 6.50 13.45
C ALA A 47 3.60 5.46 14.42
N PRO A 48 2.90 4.35 14.73
CA PRO A 48 3.43 3.34 15.65
C PRO A 48 4.52 2.48 15.02
N PHE A 49 4.59 2.45 13.68
CA PHE A 49 5.50 1.61 12.90
C PHE A 49 6.06 2.38 11.71
N ASP A 50 7.15 1.87 11.15
CA ASP A 50 7.60 2.22 9.81
C ASP A 50 6.68 1.56 8.78
N ILE A 51 6.31 2.31 7.73
CA ILE A 51 5.42 1.86 6.67
C ILE A 51 6.01 2.24 5.31
N TRP A 52 6.16 1.25 4.44
CA TRP A 52 6.43 1.41 3.02
C TRP A 52 5.16 1.05 2.25
N ARG A 53 4.67 1.95 1.38
CA ARG A 53 3.39 1.75 0.67
C ARG A 53 3.50 2.09 -0.81
N TYR A 54 3.02 1.16 -1.63
CA TYR A 54 2.67 1.36 -3.03
C TYR A 54 1.14 1.34 -3.18
N GLU A 55 0.55 2.26 -3.93
CA GLU A 55 -0.90 2.46 -4.03
C GLU A 55 -1.31 2.81 -5.47
N VAL A 56 -2.33 2.10 -5.95
CA VAL A 56 -3.04 2.35 -7.21
C VAL A 56 -4.41 2.92 -6.88
N ILE A 57 -4.74 4.06 -7.48
CA ILE A 57 -6.01 4.78 -7.23
C ILE A 57 -7.08 4.30 -8.21
N ILE A 58 -8.27 4.04 -7.67
CA ILE A 58 -9.49 3.73 -8.42
C ILE A 58 -10.29 5.02 -8.54
N SER A 59 -10.60 5.43 -9.77
CA SER A 59 -11.26 6.70 -10.07
C SER A 59 -12.14 6.59 -11.31
N GLU A 60 -12.78 7.68 -11.73
CA GLU A 60 -13.55 7.71 -13.00
C GLU A 60 -12.68 7.47 -14.24
N GLU A 61 -11.37 7.67 -14.14
CA GLU A 61 -10.42 7.45 -15.24
C GLU A 61 -9.83 6.02 -15.25
N VAL A 62 -9.89 5.33 -14.10
CA VAL A 62 -9.35 3.98 -13.92
C VAL A 62 -10.42 3.15 -13.23
N GLU A 63 -11.14 2.38 -14.04
CA GLU A 63 -12.23 1.52 -13.56
C GLU A 63 -11.72 0.52 -12.53
N PRO A 64 -12.55 0.09 -11.56
CA PRO A 64 -12.14 -0.84 -10.50
C PRO A 64 -11.46 -2.11 -11.01
N GLU A 65 -11.95 -2.66 -12.12
CA GLU A 65 -11.42 -3.89 -12.73
C GLU A 65 -9.98 -3.68 -13.25
N GLU A 66 -9.70 -2.53 -13.84
CA GLU A 66 -8.37 -2.17 -14.33
C GLU A 66 -7.41 -1.98 -13.16
N ALA A 67 -7.80 -1.22 -12.15
CA ALA A 67 -6.98 -1.00 -10.95
C ALA A 67 -6.68 -2.29 -10.17
N LEU A 68 -7.66 -3.20 -10.09
CA LEU A 68 -7.49 -4.52 -9.47
C LEU A 68 -6.53 -5.41 -10.26
N GLN A 69 -6.32 -5.15 -11.55
CA GLN A 69 -5.31 -5.85 -12.37
C GLN A 69 -3.94 -5.17 -12.31
N LEU A 70 -3.91 -3.83 -12.26
CA LEU A 70 -2.66 -3.06 -12.24
C LEU A 70 -1.76 -3.45 -11.07
N LEU A 71 -2.32 -3.51 -9.85
CA LEU A 71 -1.50 -3.83 -8.67
C LEU A 71 -0.87 -5.25 -8.76
N PRO A 72 -1.61 -6.34 -9.00
CA PRO A 72 -1.01 -7.65 -9.22
C PRO A 72 -0.03 -7.69 -10.39
N ASN A 73 -0.31 -6.99 -11.49
CA ASN A 73 0.60 -6.94 -12.64
C ASN A 73 1.95 -6.29 -12.28
N ASP A 74 1.94 -5.25 -11.43
CA ASP A 74 3.16 -4.60 -10.95
C ASP A 74 3.92 -5.48 -9.94
N LEU A 75 3.21 -6.25 -9.13
CA LEU A 75 3.79 -7.09 -8.08
C LEU A 75 4.30 -8.45 -8.61
N THR A 76 3.64 -9.01 -9.63
CA THR A 76 3.92 -10.37 -10.15
C THR A 76 5.38 -10.57 -10.58
N PRO A 77 6.05 -9.62 -11.27
CA PRO A 77 7.46 -9.74 -11.63
C PRO A 77 8.39 -9.96 -10.43
N ASN A 78 7.99 -9.50 -9.23
CA ASN A 78 8.78 -9.55 -8.00
C ASN A 78 8.15 -10.47 -6.95
N PHE A 79 7.31 -11.43 -7.36
CA PHE A 79 6.56 -12.28 -6.43
C PHE A 79 7.47 -13.08 -5.49
N LYS A 80 8.63 -13.54 -5.98
CA LYS A 80 9.60 -14.27 -5.16
C LYS A 80 10.15 -13.39 -4.06
N GLU A 81 10.56 -12.18 -4.41
CA GLU A 81 11.08 -11.17 -3.49
C GLU A 81 10.02 -10.78 -2.46
N ILE A 82 8.78 -10.56 -2.88
CA ILE A 82 7.65 -10.26 -1.99
C ILE A 82 7.44 -11.39 -0.97
N ASN A 83 7.45 -12.66 -1.42
CA ASN A 83 7.35 -13.81 -0.52
C ASN A 83 8.50 -13.91 0.48
N GLU A 84 9.71 -13.50 0.09
CA GLU A 84 10.83 -13.44 1.04
C GLU A 84 10.61 -12.31 2.07
N LEU A 85 10.02 -11.18 1.67
CA LEU A 85 9.70 -10.08 2.58
C LEU A 85 8.61 -10.45 3.60
N THR A 86 7.64 -11.30 3.24
CA THR A 86 6.62 -11.79 4.21
C THR A 86 7.23 -12.60 5.35
N SER A 87 8.41 -13.19 5.14
CA SER A 87 9.16 -13.92 6.16
C SER A 87 10.04 -13.01 7.03
N LEU A 88 10.40 -11.82 6.51
CA LEU A 88 11.32 -10.88 7.16
C LEU A 88 10.60 -9.82 8.00
N TYR A 89 9.38 -9.45 7.60
CA TYR A 89 8.64 -8.37 8.22
C TYR A 89 7.34 -8.86 8.83
N LYS A 90 6.91 -8.15 9.88
CA LYS A 90 5.74 -8.50 10.67
C LYS A 90 4.43 -8.47 9.88
N ASP A 91 4.32 -7.52 8.96
CA ASP A 91 3.07 -7.23 8.25
C ASP A 91 3.40 -6.84 6.81
N VAL A 92 3.04 -7.71 5.88
CA VAL A 92 3.18 -7.53 4.43
C VAL A 92 1.87 -7.94 3.80
N GLY A 93 1.17 -7.00 3.17
CA GLY A 93 -0.20 -7.22 2.76
C GLY A 93 -0.66 -6.34 1.61
N ILE A 94 -1.80 -6.72 1.05
CA ILE A 94 -2.53 -5.95 0.05
C ILE A 94 -3.87 -5.55 0.67
N ASP A 95 -4.15 -4.25 0.70
CA ASP A 95 -5.41 -3.68 1.16
C ASP A 95 -6.11 -2.99 -0.01
N CYS A 96 -7.35 -3.37 -0.30
CA CYS A 96 -8.17 -2.74 -1.33
C CYS A 96 -9.44 -2.13 -0.71
N TYR A 97 -9.69 -0.86 -0.98
CA TYR A 97 -10.85 -0.12 -0.53
C TYR A 97 -11.64 0.38 -1.72
N LEU A 98 -12.93 0.08 -1.73
CA LEU A 98 -13.88 0.58 -2.72
C LEU A 98 -14.98 1.37 -2.03
N ARG A 99 -15.28 2.54 -2.57
CA ARG A 99 -16.34 3.43 -2.12
C ARG A 99 -17.27 3.72 -3.27
N SER A 100 -18.51 3.30 -3.11
CA SER A 100 -19.60 3.72 -3.99
C SER A 100 -20.27 4.98 -3.43
N GLY A 101 -21.01 5.69 -4.28
CA GLY A 101 -21.89 6.79 -3.85
C GLY A 101 -22.99 6.38 -2.85
N TYR A 102 -23.20 5.08 -2.61
CA TYR A 102 -24.24 4.55 -1.72
C TYR A 102 -23.71 4.03 -0.37
N GLY A 103 -22.40 4.14 -0.12
CA GLY A 103 -21.77 3.66 1.12
C GLY A 103 -20.45 2.95 0.86
N GLN A 104 -19.58 2.98 1.88
CA GLN A 104 -18.29 2.29 1.90
C GLN A 104 -18.53 0.83 2.32
N MET A 105 -18.15 -0.13 1.49
CA MET A 105 -18.08 -1.54 1.88
C MET A 105 -16.61 -1.86 2.16
N GLY A 106 -16.29 -2.12 3.42
CA GLY A 106 -14.99 -2.68 3.82
C GLY A 106 -15.12 -4.19 3.99
N LEU A 107 -14.20 -4.94 3.37
CA LEU A 107 -13.91 -6.33 3.72
C LEU A 107 -12.73 -6.37 4.69
#